data_AF-A0A3D0X859-F1
#
_entry.id   AF-A0A3D0X859-F1
#
_cell.length_a   1.000
_cell.length_b   1.000
_cell.length_c   1.000
_cell.angle_alpha   90.00
_cell.angle_beta   90.00
_cell.angle_gamma   90.00
#
_symmetry.space_group_name_H-M   'P 1'
#
loop_
_entity.id
_entity.type
_entity.pdbx_description
1 polymer ?
#
loop_
_entity_poly.entity_id
_entity_poly.type
_entity_poly.pdbx_seq_one_letter_code
_entity_poly.pdbx_strand_id
1 'polypeptide(L)'
;MNKHVKISACVITKDEEGTIQRWLDGMKRVADEIVVVDTGSTDRTVEIVRENGIEPYHFFWTDDFAEAKNYAIDRATGDWIVFLDADEYFAAGDLPKIRMAVEECVKRRPDTVAIQNPLLNIDADNEGRILSQAVMVRVFRRMPEIRYEGWIHERLTLNKAGWTVASLNEVVIYHTGYSASIVKGKLSRNLALLKQYAAEHGENPDDAIFFADCYWGLGDKEKVLEYALKAVFNPNRRKRLGGEESRLLIAALNQLGHPVHEIEAAIQDAVDTYPEIAEFRLIQGSMYFHLRRYTEAEESFKQGFQIYENRDRLQVNEKGLTDQTHVVWPEACYSAAKLRMMQFDVRGADEYLKKGLQANPMERGLLRLWWQIHMRDSGSKLLQQLKQWYDPRYHADFLLYTIGNLPPEVCAAYAPFLKNRDSLEGKIYENPAEAVSMLREEVNENCALAVWTMLEMGELQTQMAEVLLPEEWQKLFHDLRDGKEPPAGSEAEVMKKFMKTLN
;
A
#
# COMPACT_ATOMS: atom_id res chain seq x y z
N MET A 1 -21.21 35.38 4.60
CA MET A 1 -19.74 35.58 4.60
C MET A 1 -19.11 34.24 4.93
N ASN A 2 -18.38 33.61 4.01
CA ASN A 2 -17.61 32.41 4.34
C ASN A 2 -16.50 32.82 5.29
N LYS A 3 -16.61 32.42 6.57
CA LYS A 3 -15.54 32.59 7.54
C LYS A 3 -14.36 31.76 7.03
N HIS A 4 -13.22 32.40 6.77
CA HIS A 4 -11.99 31.68 6.43
C HIS A 4 -11.63 30.78 7.61
N VAL A 5 -11.59 29.47 7.39
CA VAL A 5 -11.28 28.48 8.43
C VAL A 5 -9.77 28.46 8.60
N LYS A 6 -9.28 28.79 9.80
CA LYS A 6 -7.84 28.78 10.08
C LYS A 6 -7.39 27.37 10.45
N ILE A 7 -6.34 26.88 9.81
CA ILE A 7 -5.76 25.55 10.08
C ILE A 7 -4.39 25.73 10.75
N SER A 8 -4.15 25.05 11.86
CA SER A 8 -2.83 24.91 12.47
C SER A 8 -2.24 23.54 12.16
N ALA A 9 -1.01 23.48 11.68
CA ALA A 9 -0.25 22.24 11.62
C ALA A 9 0.56 22.07 12.92
N CYS A 10 0.42 20.95 13.60
CA CYS A 10 1.12 20.65 14.85
C CYS A 10 2.02 19.42 14.69
N VAL A 11 3.20 19.45 15.31
CA VAL A 11 4.12 18.31 15.39
C VAL A 11 4.90 18.35 16.70
N ILE A 12 5.19 17.16 17.24
CA ILE A 12 6.22 16.98 18.28
C ILE A 12 7.48 16.39 17.65
N THR A 13 8.66 16.84 18.06
CA THR A 13 9.94 16.40 17.49
C THR A 13 10.92 15.94 18.55
N LYS A 14 11.74 14.95 18.18
CA LYS A 14 12.96 14.54 18.88
C LYS A 14 13.90 13.87 17.89
N ASP A 15 14.99 14.55 17.54
CA ASP A 15 16.02 14.04 16.63
C ASP A 15 15.46 13.61 15.25
N GLU A 16 14.75 14.53 14.58
CA GLU A 16 14.03 14.34 13.31
C GLU A 16 14.67 15.11 12.14
N GLU A 17 15.98 15.36 12.16
CA GLU A 17 16.65 16.18 11.11
C GLU A 17 16.47 15.61 9.69
N GLY A 18 16.29 14.29 9.56
CA GLY A 18 16.07 13.61 8.29
C GLY A 18 14.67 13.75 7.70
N THR A 19 13.67 14.12 8.50
CA THR A 19 12.25 14.12 8.12
C THR A 19 11.61 15.51 8.21
N ILE A 20 12.05 16.34 9.16
CA ILE A 20 11.39 17.59 9.53
C ILE A 20 11.29 18.61 8.38
N GLN A 21 12.30 18.71 7.49
CA GLN A 21 12.24 19.65 6.37
C GLN A 21 11.09 19.30 5.40
N ARG A 22 10.93 18.01 5.07
CA ARG A 22 9.83 17.54 4.21
C ARG A 22 8.47 17.81 4.85
N TRP A 23 8.37 17.58 6.16
CA TRP A 23 7.16 17.85 6.92
C TRP A 23 6.79 19.35 6.85
N LEU A 24 7.76 20.23 7.08
CA LEU A 24 7.58 21.68 7.01
C LEU A 24 7.14 22.15 5.62
N ASP A 25 7.79 21.67 4.56
CA ASP A 25 7.46 22.02 3.18
C ASP A 25 6.02 21.62 2.80
N GLY A 26 5.56 20.46 3.28
CA GLY A 26 4.19 20.01 3.10
C GLY A 26 3.19 20.87 3.88
N MET A 27 3.44 21.07 5.17
CA MET A 27 2.50 21.76 6.06
C MET A 27 2.35 23.25 5.76
N LYS A 28 3.40 23.91 5.25
CA LYS A 28 3.32 25.30 4.75
C LYS A 28 2.32 25.48 3.61
N ARG A 29 1.98 24.41 2.87
CA ARG A 29 1.00 24.43 1.78
C ARG A 29 -0.43 24.17 2.26
N VAL A 30 -0.59 23.64 3.47
CA VAL A 30 -1.88 23.23 4.03
C VAL A 30 -2.36 24.18 5.11
N ALA A 31 -1.48 24.61 6.02
CA ALA A 31 -1.84 25.32 7.24
C ALA A 31 -1.52 26.81 7.20
N ASP A 32 -2.27 27.58 7.98
CA ASP A 32 -2.09 29.02 8.19
C ASP A 32 -1.14 29.32 9.36
N GLU A 33 -0.91 28.33 10.21
CA GLU A 33 -0.03 28.37 11.38
C GLU A 33 0.71 27.04 11.49
N ILE A 34 1.98 27.09 11.88
CA ILE A 34 2.77 25.89 12.17
C ILE A 34 3.24 25.97 13.63
N VAL A 35 2.96 24.93 14.39
CA VAL A 35 3.35 24.74 15.78
C VAL A 35 4.29 23.54 15.84
N VAL A 36 5.55 23.81 16.16
CA VAL A 36 6.55 22.77 16.43
C VAL A 36 6.82 22.75 17.93
N VAL A 37 6.69 21.58 18.54
CA VAL A 37 7.10 21.34 19.93
C VAL A 37 8.29 20.40 19.95
N ASP A 38 9.45 20.91 20.34
CA ASP A 38 10.65 20.11 20.52
C ASP A 38 10.72 19.54 21.95
N THR A 39 10.96 18.22 22.03
CA THR A 39 11.03 17.46 23.30
C THR A 39 12.47 17.19 23.76
N GLY A 40 13.43 17.96 23.24
CA GLY A 40 14.84 17.86 23.57
C GLY A 40 15.67 17.19 22.47
N SER A 41 15.56 17.68 21.23
CA SER A 41 16.46 17.24 20.14
C SER A 41 17.90 17.69 20.41
N THR A 42 18.84 16.84 20.00
CA THR A 42 20.29 17.03 20.10
C THR A 42 20.97 17.13 18.72
N ASP A 43 20.26 16.74 17.67
CA ASP A 43 20.65 16.89 16.27
C ASP A 43 20.27 18.28 15.70
N ARG A 44 20.28 18.43 14.37
CA ARG A 44 19.97 19.70 13.70
C ARG A 44 18.47 20.00 13.57
N THR A 45 17.57 19.22 14.17
CA THR A 45 16.11 19.42 14.04
C THR A 45 15.68 20.84 14.38
N VAL A 46 16.11 21.36 15.54
CA VAL A 46 15.75 22.71 16.02
C VAL A 46 16.34 23.80 15.12
N GLU A 47 17.55 23.59 14.61
CA GLU A 47 18.20 24.50 13.65
C GLU A 47 17.36 24.61 12.37
N ILE A 48 16.99 23.46 11.76
CA ILE A 48 16.19 23.40 10.53
C ILE A 48 14.83 24.09 10.71
N VAL A 49 14.17 23.89 11.85
CA VAL A 49 12.88 24.56 12.17
C VAL A 49 13.05 26.08 12.20
N ARG A 50 14.12 26.59 12.83
CA ARG A 50 14.41 28.03 12.88
C ARG A 50 14.78 28.62 11.53
N GLU A 51 15.55 27.90 10.71
CA GLU A 51 15.87 28.29 9.33
C GLU A 51 14.61 28.47 8.47
N ASN A 52 13.55 27.73 8.81
CA ASN A 52 12.24 27.84 8.17
C ASN A 52 11.36 28.99 8.70
N GLY A 53 11.89 29.84 9.58
CA GLY A 53 11.23 31.02 10.14
C GLY A 53 10.27 30.70 11.29
N ILE A 54 10.39 29.54 11.92
CA ILE A 54 9.51 29.06 12.99
C ILE A 54 10.34 28.95 14.26
N GLU A 55 9.88 29.56 15.36
CA GLU A 55 10.47 29.34 16.67
C GLU A 55 9.79 28.14 17.33
N PRO A 56 10.51 27.04 17.62
CA PRO A 56 9.91 25.89 18.27
C PRO A 56 9.56 26.20 19.73
N TYR A 57 8.44 25.66 20.19
CA TYR A 57 8.18 25.56 21.62
C TYR A 57 9.00 24.42 22.19
N HIS A 58 9.48 24.57 23.42
CA HIS A 58 10.14 23.48 24.13
C HIS A 58 9.20 22.86 25.15
N PHE A 59 9.22 21.54 25.23
CA PHE A 59 8.52 20.74 26.23
C PHE A 59 9.52 19.77 26.87
N PHE A 60 9.57 19.73 28.19
CA PHE A 60 10.44 18.80 28.89
C PHE A 60 9.84 17.40 28.77
N TRP A 61 10.58 16.44 28.22
CA TRP A 61 10.10 15.07 28.03
C TRP A 61 9.77 14.41 29.38
N THR A 62 8.51 13.99 29.55
CA THR A 62 7.95 13.38 30.77
C THR A 62 7.62 11.90 30.60
N ASP A 63 8.18 11.24 29.58
CA ASP A 63 7.86 9.85 29.22
C ASP A 63 6.39 9.62 28.78
N ASP A 64 5.68 10.69 28.42
CA ASP A 64 4.30 10.68 27.94
C ASP A 64 4.16 11.46 26.60
N PHE A 65 3.80 10.74 25.53
CA PHE A 65 3.57 11.35 24.21
C PHE A 65 2.31 12.21 24.17
N ALA A 66 1.25 11.83 24.90
CA ALA A 66 0.00 12.55 24.94
C ALA A 66 0.19 13.93 25.58
N GLU A 67 0.99 14.06 26.64
CA GLU A 67 1.29 15.37 27.25
C GLU A 67 1.97 16.32 26.25
N ALA A 68 2.98 15.85 25.53
CA ALA A 68 3.67 16.65 24.52
C ALA A 68 2.74 17.04 23.35
N LYS A 69 1.90 16.10 22.87
CA LYS A 69 0.91 16.39 21.80
C LYS A 69 -0.17 17.37 22.29
N ASN A 70 -0.67 17.22 23.50
CA ASN A 70 -1.66 18.12 24.08
C ASN A 70 -1.09 19.52 24.31
N TYR A 71 0.18 19.63 24.71
CA TYR A 71 0.88 20.91 24.79
C TYR A 71 0.96 21.60 23.42
N ALA A 72 1.24 20.86 22.33
CA ALA A 72 1.18 21.41 20.97
C ALA A 72 -0.22 21.89 20.59
N ILE A 73 -1.28 21.14 20.94
CA ILE A 73 -2.68 21.56 20.74
C ILE A 73 -2.98 22.87 21.48
N ASP A 74 -2.46 23.04 22.70
CA ASP A 74 -2.66 24.25 23.49
C ASP A 74 -1.98 25.49 22.91
N ARG A 75 -0.91 25.32 22.10
CA ARG A 75 -0.25 26.41 21.39
C ARG A 75 -0.93 26.78 20.07
N ALA A 76 -1.75 25.89 19.51
CA ALA A 76 -2.47 26.14 18.27
C ALA A 76 -3.59 27.16 18.43
N THR A 77 -3.74 28.05 17.45
CA THR A 77 -4.76 29.10 17.39
C THR A 77 -5.80 28.89 16.30
N GLY A 78 -5.61 27.90 15.42
CA GLY A 78 -6.54 27.53 14.34
C GLY A 78 -7.87 27.01 14.84
N ASP A 79 -8.89 27.07 13.96
CA ASP A 79 -10.18 26.42 14.18
C ASP A 79 -10.06 24.89 14.03
N TRP A 80 -9.14 24.45 13.16
CA TRP A 80 -8.79 23.05 12.89
C TRP A 80 -7.29 22.83 13.05
N ILE A 81 -6.94 21.59 13.36
CA ILE A 81 -5.57 21.11 13.54
C ILE A 81 -5.32 19.99 12.54
N VAL A 82 -4.17 20.03 11.87
CA VAL A 82 -3.54 18.90 11.18
C VAL A 82 -2.34 18.47 12.02
N PHE A 83 -2.36 17.27 12.57
CA PHE A 83 -1.33 16.78 13.50
C PHE A 83 -0.68 15.53 12.93
N LEU A 84 0.30 15.69 12.03
CA LEU A 84 1.11 14.60 11.50
C LEU A 84 2.37 14.41 12.36
N ASP A 85 2.75 13.16 12.60
CA ASP A 85 4.07 12.87 13.17
C ASP A 85 5.18 13.29 12.17
N ALA A 86 6.40 13.54 12.64
CA ALA A 86 7.47 14.10 11.80
C ALA A 86 7.86 13.17 10.63
N ASP A 87 7.69 11.85 10.80
CA ASP A 87 7.90 10.81 9.80
C ASP A 87 6.64 10.49 8.97
N GLU A 88 5.57 11.27 9.10
CA GLU A 88 4.35 11.20 8.29
C GLU A 88 4.26 12.35 7.27
N TYR A 89 3.72 12.09 6.08
CA TYR A 89 3.47 13.14 5.07
C TYR A 89 2.31 12.80 4.12
N PHE A 90 1.69 13.82 3.51
CA PHE A 90 0.78 13.65 2.38
C PHE A 90 1.52 13.78 1.06
N ALA A 91 1.04 13.10 0.00
CA ALA A 91 1.57 13.33 -1.34
C ALA A 91 1.36 14.79 -1.79
N ALA A 92 2.32 15.34 -2.54
CA ALA A 92 2.32 16.76 -2.92
C ALA A 92 1.08 17.20 -3.73
N GLY A 93 0.45 16.27 -4.47
CA GLY A 93 -0.78 16.48 -5.22
C GLY A 93 -2.06 16.45 -4.36
N ASP A 94 -1.97 15.89 -3.15
CA ASP A 94 -3.12 15.74 -2.24
C ASP A 94 -3.23 16.86 -1.21
N LEU A 95 -2.15 17.61 -0.95
CA LEU A 95 -2.13 18.71 0.02
C LEU A 95 -3.30 19.71 -0.16
N PRO A 96 -3.68 20.14 -1.39
CA PRO A 96 -4.83 21.03 -1.57
C PRO A 96 -6.17 20.41 -1.14
N LYS A 97 -6.31 19.08 -1.28
CA LYS A 97 -7.54 18.35 -0.96
C LYS A 97 -7.85 18.37 0.54
N ILE A 98 -6.83 18.42 1.41
CA ILE A 98 -7.01 18.52 2.86
C ILE A 98 -7.76 19.79 3.24
N ARG A 99 -7.30 20.94 2.74
CA ARG A 99 -7.96 22.23 3.00
C ARG A 99 -9.39 22.25 2.45
N MET A 100 -9.58 21.75 1.23
CA MET A 100 -10.92 21.64 0.64
C MET A 100 -11.86 20.77 1.48
N ALA A 101 -11.37 19.64 2.01
CA ALA A 101 -12.15 18.76 2.86
C ALA A 101 -12.55 19.44 4.18
N VAL A 102 -11.64 20.17 4.82
CA VAL A 102 -11.94 20.96 6.03
C VAL A 102 -13.00 22.02 5.76
N GLU A 103 -12.84 22.81 4.69
CA GLU A 103 -13.79 23.86 4.32
C GLU A 103 -15.18 23.29 4.00
N GLU A 104 -15.24 22.16 3.29
CA GLU A 104 -16.47 21.46 2.97
C GLU A 104 -17.17 20.91 4.22
N CYS A 105 -16.40 20.30 5.14
CA CYS A 105 -16.94 19.83 6.43
C CYS A 105 -17.56 20.99 7.21
N VAL A 106 -16.85 22.11 7.32
CA VAL A 106 -17.36 23.31 8.00
C VAL A 106 -18.64 23.83 7.35
N LYS A 107 -18.74 23.78 6.02
CA LYS A 107 -19.90 24.31 5.28
C LYS A 107 -21.12 23.39 5.33
N ARG A 108 -20.95 22.07 5.22
CA ARG A 108 -22.06 21.12 4.99
C ARG A 108 -22.34 20.18 6.15
N ARG A 109 -21.38 19.98 7.06
CA ARG A 109 -21.47 19.03 8.18
C ARG A 109 -20.87 19.64 9.45
N PRO A 110 -21.55 20.62 10.07
CA PRO A 110 -20.99 21.34 11.22
C PRO A 110 -20.71 20.45 12.44
N ASP A 111 -21.37 19.31 12.53
CA ASP A 111 -21.20 18.23 13.51
C ASP A 111 -19.95 17.37 13.28
N THR A 112 -19.32 17.45 12.11
CA THR A 112 -18.07 16.75 11.84
C THR A 112 -16.92 17.40 12.59
N VAL A 113 -16.31 16.66 13.51
CA VAL A 113 -15.22 17.13 14.39
C VAL A 113 -13.85 16.61 13.99
N ALA A 114 -13.77 15.60 13.14
CA ALA A 114 -12.52 15.02 12.67
C ALA A 114 -12.65 14.48 11.25
N ILE A 115 -11.50 14.36 10.58
CA ILE A 115 -11.34 13.70 9.29
C ILE A 115 -10.29 12.61 9.47
N GLN A 116 -10.64 11.40 9.03
CA GLN A 116 -9.75 10.26 8.99
C GLN A 116 -9.25 10.00 7.57
N ASN A 117 -8.00 9.55 7.48
CA ASN A 117 -7.30 9.25 6.24
C ASN A 117 -6.70 7.85 6.31
N PRO A 118 -6.60 7.14 5.17
CA PRO A 118 -5.76 5.97 5.09
C PRO A 118 -4.30 6.35 5.36
N LEU A 119 -3.61 5.55 6.17
CA LEU A 119 -2.19 5.66 6.45
C LEU A 119 -1.48 4.43 5.89
N LEU A 120 -0.46 4.62 5.07
CA LEU A 120 0.41 3.57 4.55
C LEU A 120 1.76 3.63 5.26
N ASN A 121 2.09 2.55 5.95
CA ASN A 121 3.46 2.32 6.42
C ASN A 121 4.28 1.85 5.22
N ILE A 122 5.33 2.60 4.88
CA ILE A 122 6.19 2.29 3.74
C ILE A 122 7.63 2.04 4.17
N ASP A 123 8.28 1.11 3.50
CA ASP A 123 9.72 0.91 3.62
C ASP A 123 10.43 1.86 2.65
N ALA A 124 10.93 2.97 3.19
CA ALA A 124 11.66 3.96 2.40
C ALA A 124 12.97 3.40 1.82
N ASP A 125 13.55 2.38 2.46
CA ASP A 125 14.81 1.75 2.05
C ASP A 125 14.60 0.71 0.92
N ASN A 126 13.34 0.33 0.64
CA ASN A 126 12.98 -0.72 -0.32
C ASN A 126 11.92 -0.22 -1.31
N GLU A 127 12.26 0.85 -2.03
CA GLU A 127 11.44 1.45 -3.11
C GLU A 127 10.02 1.85 -2.69
N GLY A 128 9.80 2.16 -1.41
CA GLY A 128 8.48 2.56 -0.91
C GLY A 128 7.48 1.40 -0.84
N ARG A 129 7.97 0.17 -0.69
CA ARG A 129 7.12 -1.02 -0.49
C ARG A 129 6.14 -0.77 0.66
N ILE A 130 4.86 -0.99 0.40
CA ILE A 130 3.80 -0.90 1.42
C ILE A 130 3.97 -2.08 2.38
N LEU A 131 4.16 -1.77 3.66
CA LEU A 131 4.30 -2.72 4.75
C LEU A 131 2.94 -3.05 5.39
N SER A 132 2.13 -2.01 5.63
CA SER A 132 0.78 -2.15 6.17
C SER A 132 -0.03 -0.88 5.96
N GLN A 133 -1.35 -0.98 6.13
CA GLN A 133 -2.29 0.12 6.03
C GLN A 133 -3.15 0.22 7.30
N ALA A 134 -3.37 1.44 7.75
CA ALA A 134 -4.28 1.77 8.85
C ALA A 134 -5.21 2.92 8.44
N VAL A 135 -6.18 3.26 9.28
CA VAL A 135 -6.96 4.49 9.17
C VAL A 135 -6.67 5.33 10.41
N MET A 136 -6.25 6.57 10.22
CA MET A 136 -5.86 7.46 11.31
C MET A 136 -6.59 8.79 11.22
N VAL A 137 -6.97 9.32 12.38
CA VAL A 137 -7.39 10.72 12.51
C VAL A 137 -6.14 11.56 12.72
N ARG A 138 -5.86 12.42 11.75
CA ARG A 138 -4.78 13.43 11.80
C ARG A 138 -5.30 14.85 11.56
N VAL A 139 -6.58 15.00 11.26
CA VAL A 139 -7.21 16.32 11.02
C VAL A 139 -8.45 16.44 11.90
N PHE A 140 -8.52 17.44 12.76
CA PHE A 140 -9.60 17.57 13.74
C PHE A 140 -9.85 19.01 14.17
N ARG A 141 -11.05 19.28 14.69
CA ARG A 141 -11.38 20.59 15.25
C ARG A 141 -10.61 20.83 16.52
N ARG A 142 -10.10 22.05 16.70
CA ARG A 142 -9.52 22.44 17.99
C ARG A 142 -10.65 22.69 18.98
N MET A 143 -10.85 21.76 19.92
CA MET A 143 -11.81 21.88 21.02
C MET A 143 -11.14 21.45 22.33
N PRO A 144 -11.48 22.06 23.48
CA PRO A 144 -10.95 21.66 24.78
C PRO A 144 -11.13 20.17 25.10
N GLU A 145 -12.23 19.60 24.62
CA GLU A 145 -12.60 18.19 24.85
C GLU A 145 -11.91 17.18 23.92
N ILE A 146 -11.23 17.63 22.86
CA ILE A 146 -10.52 16.75 21.92
C ILE A 146 -9.05 16.74 22.31
N ARG A 147 -8.62 15.67 22.99
CA ARG A 147 -7.29 15.51 23.57
C ARG A 147 -6.71 14.13 23.28
N TYR A 148 -5.39 14.04 23.26
CA TYR A 148 -4.70 12.76 23.27
C TYR A 148 -4.74 12.17 24.68
N GLU A 149 -5.07 10.90 24.79
CA GLU A 149 -5.06 10.13 26.03
C GLU A 149 -4.29 8.81 25.83
N GLY A 150 -3.58 8.37 26.86
CA GLY A 150 -2.72 7.17 26.86
C GLY A 150 -1.23 7.51 26.84
N TRP A 151 -0.44 6.87 27.70
CA TRP A 151 1.01 7.12 27.83
C TRP A 151 1.81 6.69 26.58
N ILE A 152 1.38 5.59 25.94
CA ILE A 152 2.02 5.01 24.75
C ILE A 152 0.90 4.55 23.82
N HIS A 153 1.03 4.85 22.53
CA HIS A 153 -0.06 4.70 21.54
C HIS A 153 -1.28 5.54 21.91
N GLU A 154 -0.98 6.80 22.22
CA GLU A 154 -1.92 7.85 22.53
C GLU A 154 -2.98 7.98 21.43
N ARG A 155 -4.23 8.12 21.85
CA ARG A 155 -5.36 8.24 20.93
C ARG A 155 -6.08 9.54 21.16
N LEU A 156 -6.56 10.12 20.06
CA LEU A 156 -7.40 11.30 20.13
C LEU A 156 -8.81 10.90 20.58
N THR A 157 -9.26 11.44 21.71
CA THR A 157 -10.58 11.13 22.29
C THR A 157 -11.67 11.93 21.57
N LEU A 158 -12.64 11.22 20.96
CA LEU A 158 -13.70 11.77 20.10
C LEU A 158 -15.11 11.31 20.52
N ASN A 159 -15.30 10.97 21.80
CA ASN A 159 -16.38 10.06 22.23
C ASN A 159 -17.70 10.77 22.61
N LYS A 160 -17.90 12.02 22.20
CA LYS A 160 -19.07 12.82 22.59
C LYS A 160 -20.26 12.54 21.65
N ALA A 161 -21.45 12.35 22.22
CA ALA A 161 -22.66 12.07 21.45
C ALA A 161 -22.96 13.18 20.43
N GLY A 162 -23.28 12.78 19.19
CA GLY A 162 -23.59 13.70 18.09
C GLY A 162 -22.39 14.24 17.32
N TRP A 163 -21.17 13.84 17.66
CA TRP A 163 -19.98 14.12 16.86
C TRP A 163 -19.82 13.10 15.75
N THR A 164 -19.42 13.58 14.57
CA THR A 164 -19.13 12.73 13.41
C THR A 164 -17.67 12.85 12.97
N VAL A 165 -17.13 11.76 12.40
CA VAL A 165 -15.81 11.72 11.77
C VAL A 165 -16.02 11.50 10.27
N ALA A 166 -15.50 12.39 9.43
CA ALA A 166 -15.55 12.22 7.98
C ALA A 166 -14.36 11.39 7.49
N SER A 167 -14.51 10.70 6.36
CA SER A 167 -13.43 9.95 5.72
C SER A 167 -12.98 10.65 4.44
N LEU A 168 -11.67 10.75 4.24
CA LEU A 168 -11.05 11.27 3.01
C LEU A 168 -10.11 10.21 2.43
N ASN A 169 -10.69 9.19 1.81
CA ASN A 169 -9.99 7.97 1.39
C ASN A 169 -9.07 8.18 0.19
N GLU A 170 -9.29 9.23 -0.58
CA GLU A 170 -8.48 9.62 -1.74
C GLU A 170 -7.21 10.40 -1.37
N VAL A 171 -7.01 10.72 -0.09
CA VAL A 171 -5.80 11.36 0.43
C VAL A 171 -5.15 10.44 1.44
N VAL A 172 -3.94 10.00 1.10
CA VAL A 172 -3.19 9.02 1.87
C VAL A 172 -2.08 9.68 2.67
N ILE A 173 -1.93 9.27 3.92
CA ILE A 173 -0.77 9.59 4.77
C ILE A 173 0.29 8.51 4.53
N TYR A 174 1.51 8.90 4.22
CA TYR A 174 2.66 8.01 4.12
C TYR A 174 3.48 8.12 5.39
N HIS A 175 3.76 7.00 6.02
CA HIS A 175 4.54 6.92 7.25
C HIS A 175 5.85 6.15 7.00
N THR A 176 6.98 6.82 7.21
CA THR A 176 8.33 6.29 6.97
C THR A 176 9.03 5.78 8.22
N GLY A 177 8.38 5.81 9.39
CA GLY A 177 8.97 5.43 10.68
C GLY A 177 9.29 3.95 10.87
N TYR A 178 8.98 3.11 9.86
CA TYR A 178 9.13 1.65 9.89
C TYR A 178 10.31 1.11 9.06
N SER A 179 11.30 1.93 8.71
CA SER A 179 12.54 1.42 8.09
C SER A 179 13.27 0.45 9.01
N ALA A 180 13.75 -0.67 8.47
CA ALA A 180 14.29 -1.79 9.24
C ALA A 180 15.47 -1.40 10.17
N SER A 181 16.18 -0.32 9.82
CA SER A 181 17.31 0.24 10.56
C SER A 181 16.91 1.02 11.83
N ILE A 182 15.70 1.60 11.89
CA ILE A 182 15.23 2.49 12.98
C ILE A 182 14.28 1.77 13.94
N VAL A 183 13.54 0.77 13.45
CA VAL A 183 12.44 0.11 14.18
C VAL A 183 12.89 -0.52 15.49
N LYS A 184 14.03 -1.22 15.54
CA LYS A 184 14.44 -1.97 16.74
C LYS A 184 14.68 -1.07 17.96
N GLY A 185 15.28 0.11 17.74
CA GLY A 185 15.48 1.12 18.78
C GLY A 185 14.17 1.69 19.31
N LYS A 186 13.27 2.10 18.40
CA LYS A 186 11.92 2.60 18.75
C LYS A 186 11.12 1.56 19.54
N LEU A 187 11.09 0.30 19.09
CA LEU A 187 10.38 -0.78 19.79
C LEU A 187 10.97 -1.08 21.17
N SER A 188 12.29 -1.06 21.32
CA SER A 188 12.96 -1.30 22.60
C SER A 188 12.61 -0.20 23.62
N ARG A 189 12.61 1.06 23.19
CA ARG A 189 12.19 2.21 24.00
C ARG A 189 10.72 2.09 24.40
N ASN A 190 9.82 1.87 23.44
CA ASN A 190 8.39 1.77 23.69
C ASN A 190 8.08 0.61 24.66
N LEU A 191 8.76 -0.54 24.51
CA LEU A 191 8.61 -1.65 25.44
C LEU A 191 9.07 -1.30 26.86
N ALA A 192 10.15 -0.54 27.01
CA ALA A 192 10.63 -0.11 28.32
C ALA A 192 9.60 0.80 29.02
N LEU A 193 9.04 1.77 28.28
CA LEU A 193 8.01 2.66 28.77
C LEU A 193 6.72 1.88 29.15
N LEU A 194 6.28 0.95 28.31
CA LEU A 194 5.10 0.11 28.59
C LEU A 194 5.29 -0.70 29.89
N LYS A 195 6.48 -1.27 30.08
CA LYS A 195 6.83 -2.02 31.30
C LYS A 195 6.88 -1.12 32.53
N GLN A 196 7.43 0.08 32.41
CA GLN A 196 7.50 1.03 33.52
C GLN A 196 6.09 1.44 33.95
N TYR A 197 5.24 1.83 33.01
CA TYR A 197 3.86 2.20 33.31
C TYR A 197 3.10 1.05 33.98
N ALA A 198 3.22 -0.16 33.45
CA ALA A 198 2.60 -1.35 34.04
C ALA A 198 3.11 -1.65 35.46
N ALA A 199 4.38 -1.34 35.76
CA ALA A 199 4.93 -1.50 37.11
C ALA A 199 4.40 -0.44 38.10
N GLU A 200 4.16 0.78 37.64
CA GLU A 200 3.68 1.90 38.47
C GLU A 200 2.15 1.88 38.69
N HIS A 201 1.39 1.52 37.66
CA HIS A 201 -0.08 1.67 37.62
C HIS A 201 -0.83 0.34 37.49
N GLY A 202 -0.10 -0.76 37.28
CA GLY A 202 -0.66 -2.06 36.91
C GLY A 202 -0.80 -2.23 35.39
N GLU A 203 -0.77 -3.48 34.91
CA GLU A 203 -1.01 -3.78 33.49
C GLU A 203 -2.42 -3.35 33.07
N ASN A 204 -2.52 -2.45 32.09
CA ASN A 204 -3.78 -2.11 31.44
C ASN A 204 -4.08 -3.15 30.33
N PRO A 205 -5.23 -3.86 30.38
CA PRO A 205 -5.61 -4.82 29.35
C PRO A 205 -5.68 -4.27 27.93
N ASP A 206 -5.91 -2.96 27.76
CA ASP A 206 -5.97 -2.32 26.45
C ASP A 206 -4.59 -2.20 25.79
N ASP A 207 -3.50 -2.27 26.58
CA ASP A 207 -2.13 -2.11 26.10
C ASP A 207 -1.52 -3.43 25.58
N ALA A 208 -2.23 -4.54 25.74
CA ALA A 208 -1.71 -5.87 25.41
C ALA A 208 -1.27 -5.99 23.94
N ILE A 209 -1.98 -5.35 23.00
CA ILE A 209 -1.61 -5.36 21.58
C ILE A 209 -0.25 -4.67 21.35
N PHE A 210 0.02 -3.59 22.09
CA PHE A 210 1.24 -2.80 21.96
C PHE A 210 2.46 -3.52 22.52
N PHE A 211 2.25 -4.25 23.63
CA PHE A 211 3.25 -5.20 24.11
C PHE A 211 3.55 -6.26 23.04
N ALA A 212 2.52 -6.88 22.46
CA ALA A 212 2.70 -7.90 21.45
C ALA A 212 3.44 -7.37 20.21
N ASP A 213 3.10 -6.18 19.70
CA ASP A 213 3.79 -5.53 18.59
C ASP A 213 5.27 -5.27 18.89
N CYS A 214 5.57 -4.79 20.10
CA CYS A 214 6.95 -4.59 20.54
C CYS A 214 7.72 -5.92 20.61
N TYR A 215 7.16 -6.93 21.26
CA TYR A 215 7.79 -8.25 21.35
C TYR A 215 7.96 -8.90 19.98
N TRP A 216 7.01 -8.70 19.07
CA TRP A 216 7.06 -9.20 17.70
C TRP A 216 8.27 -8.65 16.96
N GLY A 217 8.41 -7.33 16.89
CA GLY A 217 9.54 -6.71 16.20
C GLY A 217 10.88 -6.90 16.91
N LEU A 218 10.88 -7.25 18.21
CA LEU A 218 12.08 -7.64 18.96
C LEU A 218 12.39 -9.15 18.88
N GLY A 219 11.47 -9.96 18.35
CA GLY A 219 11.66 -11.39 18.14
C GLY A 219 11.36 -12.29 19.36
N ASP A 220 10.68 -11.78 20.38
CA ASP A 220 10.27 -12.57 21.57
C ASP A 220 8.95 -13.29 21.31
N LYS A 221 9.08 -14.49 20.76
CA LYS A 221 7.98 -15.34 20.30
C LYS A 221 7.00 -15.74 21.42
N GLU A 222 7.51 -16.03 22.61
CA GLU A 222 6.70 -16.49 23.74
C GLU A 222 5.83 -15.35 24.26
N LYS A 223 6.41 -14.16 24.38
CA LYS A 223 5.68 -12.97 24.81
C LYS A 223 4.68 -12.46 23.77
N VAL A 224 4.97 -12.61 22.47
CA VAL A 224 4.00 -12.31 21.40
C VAL A 224 2.69 -13.05 21.64
N LEU A 225 2.75 -14.38 21.83
CA LEU A 225 1.53 -15.18 21.99
C LEU A 225 0.82 -14.85 23.31
N GLU A 226 1.56 -14.70 24.41
CA GLU A 226 1.00 -14.31 25.71
C GLU A 226 0.15 -13.03 25.58
N TYR A 227 0.72 -12.00 24.97
CA TYR A 227 0.06 -10.70 24.86
C TYR A 227 -1.02 -10.65 23.76
N ALA A 228 -0.88 -11.43 22.69
CA ALA A 228 -1.96 -11.63 21.71
C ALA A 228 -3.20 -12.27 22.35
N LEU A 229 -3.01 -13.30 23.19
CA LEU A 229 -4.11 -13.91 23.94
C LEU A 229 -4.74 -12.91 24.93
N LYS A 230 -3.93 -12.15 25.69
CA LYS A 230 -4.44 -11.09 26.58
C LYS A 230 -5.29 -10.07 25.81
N ALA A 231 -4.86 -9.65 24.62
CA ALA A 231 -5.59 -8.72 23.78
C ALA A 231 -6.94 -9.29 23.31
N VAL A 232 -6.94 -10.54 22.83
CA VAL A 232 -8.15 -11.23 22.36
C VAL A 232 -9.14 -11.49 23.49
N PHE A 233 -8.70 -11.79 24.70
CA PHE A 233 -9.60 -12.03 25.83
C PHE A 233 -10.05 -10.76 26.57
N ASN A 234 -9.64 -9.57 26.14
CA ASN A 234 -10.10 -8.30 26.71
C ASN A 234 -11.51 -7.94 26.19
N PRO A 235 -12.57 -7.97 27.04
CA PRO A 235 -13.95 -7.74 26.60
C PRO A 235 -14.23 -6.31 26.13
N ASN A 236 -13.46 -5.33 26.63
CA ASN A 236 -13.62 -3.93 26.24
C ASN A 236 -13.09 -3.69 24.83
N ARG A 237 -11.98 -4.34 24.46
CA ARG A 237 -11.43 -4.28 23.09
C ARG A 237 -12.35 -4.94 22.08
N ARG A 238 -12.83 -6.16 22.36
CA ARG A 238 -13.73 -6.91 21.45
C ARG A 238 -14.99 -6.13 21.07
N LYS A 239 -15.48 -5.25 21.95
CA LYS A 239 -16.67 -4.43 21.70
C LYS A 239 -16.39 -3.10 20.99
N ARG A 240 -15.14 -2.62 20.98
CA ARG A 240 -14.81 -1.22 20.61
C ARG A 240 -13.90 -1.07 19.39
N LEU A 241 -13.05 -2.04 19.05
CA LEU A 241 -11.88 -1.78 18.18
C LEU A 241 -11.64 -2.79 17.04
N GLY A 242 -12.55 -3.75 16.84
CA GLY A 242 -12.73 -4.42 15.56
C GLY A 242 -11.53 -5.15 14.95
N GLY A 243 -11.27 -6.34 15.50
CA GLY A 243 -10.57 -7.41 14.81
C GLY A 243 -9.05 -7.33 14.84
N GLU A 244 -8.44 -6.21 15.28
CA GLU A 244 -6.98 -6.09 15.37
C GLU A 244 -6.38 -7.15 16.30
N GLU A 245 -7.03 -7.39 17.45
CA GLU A 245 -6.61 -8.43 18.38
C GLU A 245 -6.73 -9.84 17.77
N SER A 246 -7.81 -10.13 17.03
CA SER A 246 -7.98 -11.40 16.33
C SER A 246 -6.92 -11.58 15.24
N ARG A 247 -6.61 -10.55 14.46
CA ARG A 247 -5.54 -10.56 13.44
C ARG A 247 -4.19 -10.88 14.07
N LEU A 248 -3.85 -10.18 15.16
CA LEU A 248 -2.60 -10.40 15.88
C LEU A 248 -2.48 -11.85 16.34
N LEU A 249 -3.54 -12.41 16.95
CA LEU A 249 -3.53 -13.79 17.41
C LEU A 249 -3.39 -14.78 16.25
N ILE A 250 -4.17 -14.61 15.18
CA ILE A 250 -4.11 -15.47 14.00
C ILE A 250 -2.70 -15.43 13.38
N ALA A 251 -2.12 -14.22 13.25
CA ALA A 251 -0.76 -14.05 12.76
C ALA A 251 0.26 -14.74 13.68
N ALA A 252 0.15 -14.54 15.00
CA ALA A 252 1.04 -15.14 15.99
C ALA A 252 1.04 -16.66 15.90
N LEU A 253 -0.15 -17.28 15.93
CA LEU A 253 -0.30 -18.73 15.86
C LEU A 253 0.31 -19.30 14.55
N ASN A 254 0.07 -18.64 13.41
CA ASN A 254 0.65 -19.03 12.13
C ASN A 254 2.19 -18.93 12.13
N GLN A 255 2.74 -17.79 12.56
CA GLN A 255 4.20 -17.55 12.52
C GLN A 255 4.96 -18.47 13.49
N LEU A 256 4.34 -18.80 14.62
CA LEU A 256 4.88 -19.69 15.63
C LEU A 256 4.69 -21.18 15.30
N GLY A 257 3.96 -21.51 14.23
CA GLY A 257 3.75 -22.88 13.78
C GLY A 257 2.85 -23.69 14.71
N HIS A 258 1.85 -23.04 15.33
CA HIS A 258 0.88 -23.74 16.18
C HIS A 258 0.07 -24.78 15.40
N PRO A 259 -0.49 -25.79 16.10
CA PRO A 259 -1.38 -26.76 15.48
C PRO A 259 -2.52 -26.10 14.70
N VAL A 260 -2.82 -26.64 13.52
CA VAL A 260 -3.87 -26.12 12.61
C VAL A 260 -5.21 -25.91 13.30
N HIS A 261 -5.60 -26.81 14.21
CA HIS A 261 -6.88 -26.71 14.92
C HIS A 261 -6.96 -25.49 15.86
N GLU A 262 -5.83 -25.01 16.40
CA GLU A 262 -5.77 -23.79 17.21
C GLU A 262 -5.93 -22.55 16.33
N ILE A 263 -5.26 -22.54 15.17
CA ILE A 263 -5.38 -21.48 14.16
C ILE A 263 -6.82 -21.41 13.63
N GLU A 264 -7.42 -22.55 13.30
CA GLU A 264 -8.82 -22.65 12.87
C GLU A 264 -9.78 -22.13 13.94
N ALA A 265 -9.56 -22.48 15.21
CA ALA A 265 -10.38 -21.98 16.32
C ALA A 265 -10.28 -20.45 16.48
N ALA A 266 -9.09 -19.88 16.35
CA ALA A 266 -8.90 -18.43 16.41
C ALA A 266 -9.57 -17.70 15.22
N ILE A 267 -9.49 -18.26 14.01
CA ILE A 267 -10.18 -17.72 12.83
C ILE A 267 -11.69 -17.81 13.01
N GLN A 268 -12.20 -18.94 13.52
CA GLN A 268 -13.63 -19.13 13.75
C GLN A 268 -14.17 -18.16 14.82
N ASP A 269 -13.44 -17.95 15.93
CA ASP A 269 -13.78 -16.94 16.94
C ASP A 269 -13.84 -15.52 16.35
N ALA A 270 -12.89 -15.17 15.47
CA ALA A 270 -12.87 -13.87 14.80
C ALA A 270 -14.08 -13.69 13.85
N VAL A 271 -14.41 -14.74 13.09
CA VAL A 271 -15.57 -14.79 12.21
C VAL A 271 -16.89 -14.64 12.98
N ASP A 272 -17.02 -15.30 14.13
CA ASP A 272 -18.23 -15.25 14.95
C ASP A 272 -18.35 -13.92 15.70
N THR A 273 -17.22 -13.34 16.10
CA THR A 273 -17.17 -12.05 16.78
C THR A 273 -17.41 -10.88 15.82
N TYR A 274 -16.91 -10.98 14.59
CA TYR A 274 -16.93 -9.90 13.58
C TYR A 274 -17.53 -10.36 12.24
N PRO A 275 -18.81 -10.76 12.20
CA PRO A 275 -19.45 -11.25 10.98
C PRO A 275 -19.53 -10.21 9.86
N GLU A 276 -19.40 -8.91 10.18
CA GLU A 276 -19.38 -7.81 9.22
C GLU A 276 -18.01 -7.57 8.56
N ILE A 277 -16.93 -8.18 9.05
CA ILE A 277 -15.57 -8.00 8.52
C ILE A 277 -15.27 -9.14 7.54
N ALA A 278 -15.20 -8.81 6.24
CA ALA A 278 -14.98 -9.79 5.18
C ALA A 278 -13.65 -10.54 5.31
N GLU A 279 -12.62 -9.86 5.83
CA GLU A 279 -11.26 -10.38 5.96
C GLU A 279 -11.20 -11.75 6.64
N PHE A 280 -11.87 -11.93 7.78
CA PHE A 280 -11.80 -13.19 8.53
C PHE A 280 -12.42 -14.36 7.77
N ARG A 281 -13.49 -14.12 7.00
CA ARG A 281 -14.08 -15.12 6.11
C ARG A 281 -13.16 -15.47 4.95
N LEU A 282 -12.42 -14.50 4.41
CA LEU A 282 -11.45 -14.74 3.35
C LEU A 282 -10.22 -15.52 3.87
N ILE A 283 -9.72 -15.18 5.07
CA ILE A 283 -8.67 -15.95 5.75
C ILE A 283 -9.13 -17.39 5.99
N GLN A 284 -10.36 -17.59 6.48
CA GLN A 284 -10.98 -18.90 6.66
C GLN A 284 -11.03 -19.70 5.35
N GLY A 285 -11.48 -19.07 4.26
CA GLY A 285 -11.52 -19.69 2.93
C GLY A 285 -10.13 -20.12 2.45
N SER A 286 -9.11 -19.26 2.60
CA SER A 286 -7.73 -19.59 2.25
C SER A 286 -7.20 -20.75 3.08
N MET A 287 -7.45 -20.77 4.39
CA MET A 287 -7.05 -21.89 5.24
C MET A 287 -7.70 -23.20 4.78
N TYR A 288 -9.01 -23.22 4.56
CA TYR A 288 -9.72 -24.41 4.07
C TYR A 288 -9.24 -24.88 2.71
N PHE A 289 -8.90 -23.95 1.81
CA PHE A 289 -8.30 -24.30 0.53
C PHE A 289 -6.96 -25.05 0.71
N HIS A 290 -6.07 -24.56 1.58
CA HIS A 290 -4.80 -25.22 1.87
C HIS A 290 -4.98 -26.58 2.55
N LEU A 291 -6.00 -26.72 3.40
CA LEU A 291 -6.39 -27.99 4.02
C LEU A 291 -7.15 -28.94 3.07
N ARG A 292 -7.35 -28.56 1.81
CA ARG A 292 -8.10 -29.30 0.78
C ARG A 292 -9.58 -29.52 1.12
N ARG A 293 -10.12 -28.69 2.01
CA ARG A 293 -11.54 -28.60 2.41
C ARG A 293 -12.28 -27.68 1.43
N TYR A 294 -12.32 -28.08 0.17
CA TYR A 294 -12.69 -27.19 -0.94
C TYR A 294 -14.14 -26.69 -0.88
N THR A 295 -15.07 -27.51 -0.41
CA THR A 295 -16.49 -27.10 -0.25
C THR A 295 -16.63 -26.00 0.81
N GLU A 296 -15.92 -26.13 1.93
CA GLU A 296 -15.94 -25.14 3.00
C GLU A 296 -15.18 -23.87 2.61
N ALA A 297 -14.10 -24.02 1.84
CA ALA A 297 -13.37 -22.91 1.25
C ALA A 297 -14.26 -22.09 0.31
N GLU A 298 -15.00 -22.74 -0.59
CA GLU A 298 -15.90 -22.07 -1.53
C GLU A 298 -16.99 -21.28 -0.79
N GLU A 299 -17.63 -21.87 0.22
CA GLU A 299 -18.66 -21.19 1.00
C GLU A 299 -18.07 -19.98 1.76
N SER A 300 -16.91 -20.14 2.38
CA SER A 300 -16.23 -19.06 3.11
C SER A 300 -15.83 -17.90 2.18
N PHE A 301 -15.28 -18.21 1.01
CA PHE A 301 -14.95 -17.19 0.00
C PHE A 301 -16.20 -16.47 -0.50
N LYS A 302 -17.27 -17.21 -0.82
CA LYS A 302 -18.53 -16.61 -1.28
C LYS A 302 -19.07 -15.62 -0.25
N GLN A 303 -19.09 -15.99 1.02
CA GLN A 303 -19.53 -15.11 2.11
C GLN A 303 -18.61 -13.89 2.25
N GLY A 304 -17.29 -14.09 2.30
CA GLY A 304 -16.32 -12.99 2.44
C GLY A 304 -16.40 -11.99 1.28
N PHE A 305 -16.45 -12.46 0.03
CA PHE A 305 -16.62 -11.58 -1.13
C PHE A 305 -17.95 -10.82 -1.08
N GLN A 306 -19.05 -11.49 -0.73
CA GLN A 306 -20.36 -10.85 -0.62
C GLN A 306 -20.39 -9.77 0.47
N ILE A 307 -19.78 -10.00 1.63
CA ILE A 307 -19.66 -9.00 2.69
C ILE A 307 -18.89 -7.79 2.17
N TYR A 308 -17.73 -8.02 1.54
CA TYR A 308 -16.88 -6.96 1.04
C TYR A 308 -17.54 -6.14 -0.08
N GLU A 309 -18.26 -6.78 -0.98
CA GLU A 309 -18.94 -6.14 -2.11
C GLU A 309 -20.17 -5.34 -1.70
N ASN A 310 -20.90 -5.81 -0.68
CA ASN A 310 -22.09 -5.14 -0.16
C ASN A 310 -21.79 -4.06 0.88
N ARG A 311 -20.52 -3.86 1.24
CA ARG A 311 -20.16 -2.83 2.21
C ARG A 311 -20.49 -1.45 1.66
N ASP A 312 -21.10 -0.61 2.49
CA ASP A 312 -21.23 0.80 2.18
C ASP A 312 -19.82 1.42 2.23
N ARG A 313 -19.28 1.79 1.06
CA ARG A 313 -17.97 2.42 0.93
C ARG A 313 -17.89 3.77 1.67
N LEU A 314 -19.03 4.31 2.10
CA LEU A 314 -19.19 5.57 2.83
C LEU A 314 -19.59 5.39 4.30
N GLN A 315 -19.82 4.16 4.80
CA GLN A 315 -20.07 3.99 6.23
C GLN A 315 -18.75 4.08 7.01
N VAL A 316 -18.61 5.22 7.69
CA VAL A 316 -17.95 5.28 8.98
C VAL A 316 -18.51 4.15 9.81
N ASN A 317 -17.67 3.19 10.17
CA ASN A 317 -18.08 2.17 11.10
C ASN A 317 -18.42 2.88 12.40
N GLU A 318 -19.70 2.99 12.77
CA GLU A 318 -20.11 3.58 14.06
C GLU A 318 -19.42 2.89 15.25
N LYS A 319 -18.86 1.69 15.03
CA LYS A 319 -18.10 0.88 15.98
C LYS A 319 -16.57 0.97 15.84
N GLY A 320 -16.02 1.74 14.90
CA GLY A 320 -14.57 1.87 14.71
C GLY A 320 -13.83 0.60 14.23
N LEU A 321 -14.52 -0.39 13.62
CA LEU A 321 -13.84 -1.60 13.15
C LEU A 321 -12.98 -1.32 11.90
N THR A 322 -11.74 -1.81 11.91
CA THR A 322 -10.85 -1.79 10.76
C THR A 322 -11.09 -3.04 9.91
N ASP A 323 -11.17 -2.91 8.59
CA ASP A 323 -11.27 -4.04 7.66
C ASP A 323 -10.04 -4.04 6.74
N GLN A 324 -9.15 -5.03 6.93
CA GLN A 324 -7.94 -5.19 6.14
C GLN A 324 -8.12 -6.20 4.99
N THR A 325 -9.37 -6.41 4.53
CA THR A 325 -9.66 -7.31 3.41
C THR A 325 -8.74 -7.09 2.22
N HIS A 326 -8.35 -5.85 1.90
CA HIS A 326 -7.42 -5.55 0.81
C HIS A 326 -6.07 -6.28 0.92
N VAL A 327 -5.58 -6.60 2.12
CA VAL A 327 -4.33 -7.34 2.37
C VAL A 327 -4.48 -8.80 1.95
N VAL A 328 -5.60 -9.44 2.30
CA VAL A 328 -5.87 -10.85 2.02
C VAL A 328 -6.59 -11.07 0.69
N TRP A 329 -7.05 -9.99 0.06
CA TRP A 329 -7.81 -10.01 -1.19
C TRP A 329 -7.10 -10.75 -2.32
N PRO A 330 -5.80 -10.50 -2.59
CA PRO A 330 -5.15 -11.16 -3.72
C PRO A 330 -5.02 -12.67 -3.54
N GLU A 331 -4.66 -13.14 -2.34
CA GLU A 331 -4.57 -14.56 -2.02
C GLU A 331 -5.94 -15.25 -2.08
N ALA A 332 -6.97 -14.59 -1.57
CA ALA A 332 -8.34 -15.09 -1.65
C ALA A 332 -8.83 -15.20 -3.09
N CYS A 333 -8.58 -14.18 -3.93
CA CYS A 333 -8.88 -14.22 -5.36
C CYS A 333 -8.13 -15.34 -6.07
N TYR A 334 -6.85 -15.55 -5.75
CA TYR A 334 -6.04 -16.63 -6.32
C TYR A 334 -6.61 -18.02 -5.98
N SER A 335 -6.94 -18.24 -4.71
CA SER A 335 -7.50 -19.51 -4.22
C SER A 335 -8.89 -19.78 -4.79
N ALA A 336 -9.76 -18.76 -4.82
CA ALA A 336 -11.09 -18.85 -5.43
C ALA A 336 -11.02 -19.11 -6.94
N ALA A 337 -10.07 -18.48 -7.65
CA ALA A 337 -9.85 -18.76 -9.07
C ALA A 337 -9.44 -20.22 -9.30
N LYS A 338 -8.54 -20.77 -8.48
CA LYS A 338 -8.17 -22.20 -8.56
C LYS A 338 -9.35 -23.13 -8.30
N LEU A 339 -10.21 -22.82 -7.33
CA LEU A 339 -11.44 -23.59 -7.09
C LEU A 339 -12.34 -23.61 -8.33
N ARG A 340 -12.56 -22.45 -8.95
CA ARG A 340 -13.33 -22.35 -10.20
C ARG A 340 -12.71 -23.16 -11.33
N MET A 341 -11.39 -23.12 -11.48
CA MET A 341 -10.69 -23.96 -12.46
C MET A 341 -10.88 -25.47 -12.20
N MET A 342 -10.84 -25.91 -10.93
CA MET A 342 -11.12 -27.31 -10.57
C MET A 342 -12.56 -27.72 -10.91
N GLN A 343 -13.49 -26.76 -10.93
CA GLN A 343 -14.88 -26.94 -11.35
C GLN A 343 -15.08 -26.79 -12.87
N PHE A 344 -14.00 -26.63 -13.65
CA PHE A 344 -14.02 -26.32 -15.08
C PHE A 344 -14.72 -24.99 -15.43
N ASP A 345 -14.92 -24.11 -14.46
CA ASP A 345 -15.44 -22.75 -14.65
C ASP A 345 -14.30 -21.75 -14.90
N VAL A 346 -13.76 -21.80 -16.11
CA VAL A 346 -12.66 -20.90 -16.52
C VAL A 346 -13.09 -19.43 -16.51
N ARG A 347 -14.36 -19.15 -16.80
CA ARG A 347 -14.90 -17.79 -16.80
C ARG A 347 -14.94 -17.22 -15.40
N GLY A 348 -15.49 -17.97 -14.43
CA GLY A 348 -15.49 -17.56 -13.03
C GLY A 348 -14.07 -17.44 -12.46
N ALA A 349 -13.14 -18.28 -12.92
CA ALA A 349 -11.73 -18.13 -12.55
C ALA A 349 -11.13 -16.81 -13.05
N ASP A 350 -11.33 -16.45 -14.33
CA ASP A 350 -10.88 -15.18 -14.90
C ASP A 350 -11.48 -13.97 -14.15
N GLU A 351 -12.76 -14.02 -13.77
CA GLU A 351 -13.41 -12.96 -12.99
C GLU A 351 -12.70 -12.69 -11.65
N TYR A 352 -12.32 -13.74 -10.90
CA TYR A 352 -11.57 -13.56 -9.65
C TYR A 352 -10.15 -13.06 -9.88
N LEU A 353 -9.46 -13.53 -10.92
CA LEU A 353 -8.10 -13.08 -11.23
C LEU A 353 -8.08 -11.60 -11.60
N LYS A 354 -9.06 -11.15 -12.39
CA LYS A 354 -9.23 -9.74 -12.73
C LYS A 354 -9.52 -8.89 -11.50
N LYS A 355 -10.39 -9.34 -10.60
CA LYS A 355 -10.65 -8.66 -9.31
C LYS A 355 -9.38 -8.54 -8.45
N GLY A 356 -8.57 -9.59 -8.40
CA GLY A 356 -7.30 -9.59 -7.67
C GLY A 356 -6.28 -8.64 -8.28
N LEU A 357 -6.06 -8.72 -9.60
CA LEU A 357 -5.12 -7.87 -10.33
C LEU A 357 -5.53 -6.39 -10.34
N GLN A 358 -6.82 -6.09 -10.35
CA GLN A 358 -7.30 -4.72 -10.22
C GLN A 358 -7.00 -4.12 -8.84
N ALA A 359 -7.00 -4.94 -7.78
CA ALA A 359 -6.68 -4.50 -6.42
C ALA A 359 -5.16 -4.41 -6.20
N ASN A 360 -4.40 -5.38 -6.69
CA ASN A 360 -2.94 -5.39 -6.61
C ASN A 360 -2.32 -5.93 -7.91
N PRO A 361 -2.02 -5.05 -8.89
CA PRO A 361 -1.43 -5.44 -10.16
C PRO A 361 -0.07 -6.16 -10.03
N MET A 362 0.67 -5.93 -8.94
CA MET A 362 2.02 -6.48 -8.77
C MET A 362 2.04 -7.91 -8.21
N GLU A 363 0.88 -8.54 -8.03
CA GLU A 363 0.79 -9.91 -7.52
C GLU A 363 1.12 -10.96 -8.58
N ARG A 364 2.38 -11.42 -8.54
CA ARG A 364 2.93 -12.35 -9.54
C ARG A 364 2.15 -13.65 -9.67
N GLY A 365 1.61 -14.16 -8.57
CA GLY A 365 0.82 -15.39 -8.55
C GLY A 365 -0.46 -15.27 -9.38
N LEU A 366 -1.19 -14.17 -9.18
CA LEU A 366 -2.40 -13.85 -9.93
C LEU A 366 -2.09 -13.64 -11.41
N LEU A 367 -1.07 -12.85 -11.73
CA LEU A 367 -0.71 -12.56 -13.12
C LEU A 367 -0.31 -13.84 -13.88
N ARG A 368 0.47 -14.73 -13.26
CA ARG A 368 0.85 -16.01 -13.87
C ARG A 368 -0.34 -16.93 -14.08
N LEU A 369 -1.27 -16.99 -13.13
CA LEU A 369 -2.46 -17.83 -13.26
C LEU A 369 -3.42 -17.28 -14.33
N TRP A 370 -3.56 -15.96 -14.39
CA TRP A 370 -4.30 -15.27 -15.45
C TRP A 370 -3.69 -15.55 -16.82
N TRP A 371 -2.35 -15.46 -16.91
CA TRP A 371 -1.62 -15.81 -18.13
C TRP A 371 -1.88 -17.25 -18.59
N GLN A 372 -1.90 -18.22 -17.67
CA GLN A 372 -2.19 -19.62 -18.03
C GLN A 372 -3.56 -19.82 -18.68
N ILE A 373 -4.56 -19.02 -18.29
CA ILE A 373 -5.90 -19.05 -18.87
C ILE A 373 -5.91 -18.39 -20.26
N HIS A 374 -5.14 -17.30 -20.43
CA HIS A 374 -5.23 -16.42 -21.59
C HIS A 374 -4.09 -16.57 -22.61
N MET A 375 -3.05 -17.38 -22.37
CA MET A 375 -1.88 -17.48 -23.26
C MET A 375 -2.18 -17.91 -24.71
N ARG A 376 -3.42 -18.36 -25.00
CA ARG A 376 -3.90 -18.72 -26.33
C ARG A 376 -4.80 -17.66 -26.98
N ASP A 377 -5.14 -16.60 -26.25
CA ASP A 377 -5.82 -15.44 -26.81
C ASP A 377 -4.90 -14.71 -27.81
N SER A 378 -5.49 -13.94 -28.73
CA SER A 378 -4.70 -13.11 -29.64
C SER A 378 -3.85 -12.09 -28.87
N GLY A 379 -2.65 -11.78 -29.37
CA GLY A 379 -1.76 -10.84 -28.72
C GLY A 379 -2.36 -9.44 -28.58
N SER A 380 -3.18 -9.01 -29.56
CA SER A 380 -4.00 -7.80 -29.49
C SER A 380 -4.98 -7.77 -28.30
N LYS A 381 -5.69 -8.87 -28.04
CA LYS A 381 -6.63 -9.00 -26.91
C LYS A 381 -5.90 -9.04 -25.57
N LEU A 382 -4.77 -9.73 -25.52
CA LEU A 382 -3.90 -9.78 -24.35
C LEU A 382 -3.34 -8.39 -24.01
N LEU A 383 -2.82 -7.68 -25.02
CA LEU A 383 -2.30 -6.33 -24.87
C LEU A 383 -3.37 -5.37 -24.33
N GLN A 384 -4.59 -5.42 -24.86
CA GLN A 384 -5.69 -4.57 -24.40
C GLN A 384 -6.02 -4.82 -22.93
N GLN A 385 -6.00 -6.07 -22.47
CA GLN A 385 -6.27 -6.41 -21.07
C GLN A 385 -5.11 -5.98 -20.17
N LEU A 386 -3.86 -6.28 -20.54
CA LEU A 386 -2.69 -5.92 -19.75
C LEU A 386 -2.56 -4.39 -19.56
N LYS A 387 -2.91 -3.59 -20.57
CA LYS A 387 -2.93 -2.12 -20.47
C LYS A 387 -3.93 -1.57 -19.43
N GLN A 388 -4.88 -2.37 -18.94
CA GLN A 388 -5.79 -1.95 -17.86
C GLN A 388 -5.10 -1.91 -16.49
N TRP A 389 -4.02 -2.69 -16.32
CA TRP A 389 -3.32 -2.83 -15.05
C TRP A 389 -1.88 -2.30 -15.10
N TYR A 390 -1.26 -2.33 -16.29
CA TYR A 390 0.17 -2.08 -16.45
C TYR A 390 0.41 -0.93 -17.42
N ASP A 391 0.95 0.18 -16.89
CA ASP A 391 1.58 1.21 -17.72
C ASP A 391 2.99 0.75 -18.15
N PRO A 392 3.31 0.72 -19.46
CA PRO A 392 4.61 0.28 -19.96
C PRO A 392 5.81 0.97 -19.32
N ARG A 393 5.72 2.27 -19.02
CA ARG A 393 6.83 3.08 -18.49
C ARG A 393 7.25 2.68 -17.08
N TYR A 394 6.35 2.05 -16.34
CA TYR A 394 6.56 1.71 -14.94
C TYR A 394 6.60 0.20 -14.70
N HIS A 395 5.99 -0.60 -15.57
CA HIS A 395 5.76 -2.02 -15.29
C HIS A 395 6.36 -2.98 -16.31
N ALA A 396 7.09 -2.50 -17.32
CA ALA A 396 7.72 -3.36 -18.33
C ALA A 396 8.58 -4.47 -17.71
N ASP A 397 9.49 -4.12 -16.80
CA ASP A 397 10.39 -5.09 -16.15
C ASP A 397 9.59 -6.14 -15.35
N PHE A 398 8.59 -5.70 -14.57
CA PHE A 398 7.75 -6.60 -13.80
C PHE A 398 6.96 -7.58 -14.67
N LEU A 399 6.33 -7.08 -15.74
CA LEU A 399 5.48 -7.85 -16.63
C LEU A 399 6.29 -8.93 -17.35
N LEU A 400 7.41 -8.54 -17.98
CA LEU A 400 8.28 -9.43 -18.73
C LEU A 400 8.97 -10.47 -17.83
N TYR A 401 9.41 -10.07 -16.62
CA TYR A 401 10.01 -11.03 -15.69
C TYR A 401 8.98 -12.03 -15.14
N THR A 402 7.73 -11.60 -14.98
CA THR A 402 6.67 -12.44 -14.41
C THR A 402 6.10 -13.40 -15.44
N ILE A 403 6.04 -12.98 -16.71
CA ILE A 403 5.56 -13.77 -17.86
C ILE A 403 6.66 -13.84 -18.93
N GLY A 404 7.42 -14.94 -18.96
CA GLY A 404 8.60 -15.08 -19.83
C GLY A 404 8.33 -15.50 -21.28
N ASN A 405 7.10 -15.41 -21.80
CA ASN A 405 6.71 -15.83 -23.17
C ASN A 405 5.53 -14.99 -23.67
N LEU A 406 5.68 -13.66 -23.65
CA LEU A 406 4.62 -12.77 -24.11
C LEU A 406 4.48 -12.80 -25.63
N PRO A 407 3.26 -12.59 -26.17
CA PRO A 407 3.06 -12.54 -27.59
C PRO A 407 3.73 -11.25 -28.12
N PRO A 408 4.12 -11.23 -29.40
CA PRO A 408 4.97 -10.16 -29.88
C PRO A 408 4.38 -8.76 -29.78
N GLU A 409 3.06 -8.62 -29.86
CA GLU A 409 2.34 -7.35 -29.66
C GLU A 409 2.59 -6.75 -28.27
N VAL A 410 2.66 -7.62 -27.25
CA VAL A 410 2.92 -7.19 -25.88
C VAL A 410 4.41 -6.90 -25.71
N CYS A 411 5.29 -7.72 -26.30
CA CYS A 411 6.73 -7.42 -26.29
C CYS A 411 7.02 -6.06 -26.95
N ALA A 412 6.48 -5.82 -28.14
CA ALA A 412 6.59 -4.55 -28.87
C ALA A 412 6.13 -3.35 -28.03
N ALA A 413 5.04 -3.51 -27.27
CA ALA A 413 4.49 -2.43 -26.46
C ALA A 413 5.24 -2.14 -25.14
N TYR A 414 5.97 -3.12 -24.56
CA TYR A 414 6.58 -2.99 -23.23
C TYR A 414 8.11 -3.03 -23.24
N ALA A 415 8.75 -3.80 -24.14
CA ALA A 415 10.20 -3.93 -24.22
C ALA A 415 10.97 -2.59 -24.33
N PRO A 416 10.48 -1.56 -25.06
CA PRO A 416 11.17 -0.26 -25.13
C PRO A 416 11.35 0.44 -23.78
N PHE A 417 10.52 0.10 -22.78
CA PHE A 417 10.47 0.75 -21.48
C PHE A 417 11.22 0.00 -20.36
N LEU A 418 11.97 -1.04 -20.68
CA LEU A 418 12.78 -1.78 -19.71
C LEU A 418 13.85 -0.87 -19.09
N LYS A 419 13.77 -0.68 -17.76
CA LYS A 419 14.73 0.13 -16.99
C LYS A 419 15.95 -0.70 -16.60
N ASN A 420 15.75 -1.97 -16.28
CA ASN A 420 16.79 -2.89 -15.85
C ASN A 420 17.12 -3.86 -16.98
N ARG A 421 17.79 -3.34 -18.02
CA ARG A 421 18.30 -4.11 -19.17
C ARG A 421 19.24 -5.25 -18.73
N ASP A 422 19.88 -5.08 -17.58
CA ASP A 422 20.80 -6.04 -16.96
C ASP A 422 20.07 -7.11 -16.10
N SER A 423 18.78 -6.94 -15.74
CA SER A 423 18.10 -7.92 -14.86
C SER A 423 17.67 -9.23 -15.55
N LEU A 424 17.77 -9.28 -16.89
CA LEU A 424 17.63 -10.50 -17.69
C LEU A 424 18.89 -11.39 -17.61
N GLU A 425 20.02 -10.86 -17.12
CA GLU A 425 21.33 -11.54 -16.94
C GLU A 425 21.26 -12.81 -16.09
N GLY A 426 20.35 -12.86 -15.12
CA GLY A 426 20.45 -13.83 -14.02
C GLY A 426 19.72 -15.15 -14.20
N LYS A 427 19.06 -15.42 -15.34
CA LYS A 427 18.16 -16.58 -15.45
C LYS A 427 18.50 -17.64 -16.48
N ILE A 428 19.42 -17.40 -17.42
CA ILE A 428 19.80 -18.44 -18.38
C ILE A 428 21.27 -18.20 -18.79
N TYR A 429 22.12 -19.21 -18.57
CA TYR A 429 23.53 -19.35 -19.00
C TYR A 429 24.66 -18.84 -18.10
N GLU A 430 25.80 -19.54 -18.19
CA GLU A 430 27.03 -19.39 -17.39
C GLU A 430 27.84 -18.11 -17.71
N ASN A 431 27.43 -17.31 -18.69
CA ASN A 431 28.03 -16.01 -19.05
C ASN A 431 26.95 -14.93 -19.26
N PRO A 432 26.64 -14.12 -18.24
CA PRO A 432 25.48 -13.22 -18.24
C PRO A 432 25.52 -12.11 -19.30
N ALA A 433 26.69 -11.54 -19.59
CA ALA A 433 26.82 -10.41 -20.51
C ALA A 433 26.60 -10.80 -21.99
N GLU A 434 27.01 -12.01 -22.38
CA GLU A 434 26.89 -12.53 -23.74
C GLU A 434 25.45 -13.01 -24.02
N ALA A 435 24.83 -13.66 -23.03
CA ALA A 435 23.43 -14.07 -23.08
C ALA A 435 22.46 -12.89 -23.16
N VAL A 436 22.75 -11.76 -22.51
CA VAL A 436 21.92 -10.54 -22.61
C VAL A 436 22.01 -9.87 -23.96
N SER A 437 23.20 -9.79 -24.56
CA SER A 437 23.33 -9.24 -25.91
C SER A 437 22.50 -10.08 -26.89
N MET A 438 22.56 -11.41 -26.76
CA MET A 438 21.78 -12.34 -27.58
C MET A 438 20.28 -12.25 -27.31
N LEU A 439 19.83 -12.23 -26.05
CA LEU A 439 18.41 -12.09 -25.70
C LEU A 439 17.85 -10.73 -26.13
N ARG A 440 18.66 -9.67 -26.07
CA ARG A 440 18.28 -8.32 -26.53
C ARG A 440 18.13 -8.30 -28.05
N GLU A 441 19.12 -8.79 -28.78
CA GLU A 441 19.04 -8.92 -30.24
C GLU A 441 17.86 -9.80 -30.63
N GLU A 442 17.71 -10.98 -30.00
CA GLU A 442 16.64 -11.92 -30.29
C GLU A 442 15.25 -11.38 -29.93
N VAL A 443 15.06 -10.69 -28.79
CA VAL A 443 13.77 -10.05 -28.46
C VAL A 443 13.46 -8.91 -29.43
N ASN A 444 14.45 -8.11 -29.80
CA ASN A 444 14.25 -6.99 -30.73
C ASN A 444 14.00 -7.46 -32.17
N GLU A 445 14.76 -8.45 -32.64
CA GLU A 445 14.57 -9.11 -33.94
C GLU A 445 13.23 -9.84 -33.99
N ASN A 446 12.85 -10.56 -32.93
CA ASN A 446 11.53 -11.21 -32.85
C ASN A 446 10.39 -10.18 -32.79
N CYS A 447 10.57 -9.04 -32.12
CA CYS A 447 9.58 -7.95 -32.13
C CYS A 447 9.44 -7.35 -33.53
N ALA A 448 10.55 -7.06 -34.21
CA ALA A 448 10.54 -6.53 -35.58
C ALA A 448 9.90 -7.53 -36.56
N LEU A 449 10.29 -8.81 -36.48
CA LEU A 449 9.75 -9.89 -37.31
C LEU A 449 8.26 -10.13 -37.05
N ALA A 450 7.79 -9.93 -35.83
CA ALA A 450 6.39 -10.12 -35.54
C ALA A 450 5.53 -8.92 -35.93
N VAL A 451 6.00 -7.68 -35.71
CA VAL A 451 5.36 -6.48 -36.26
C VAL A 451 5.26 -6.61 -37.79
N TRP A 452 6.28 -7.18 -38.45
CA TRP A 452 6.27 -7.54 -39.86
C TRP A 452 5.20 -8.57 -40.21
N THR A 453 5.17 -9.68 -39.48
CA THR A 453 4.21 -10.76 -39.74
C THR A 453 2.77 -10.24 -39.62
N MET A 454 2.50 -9.37 -38.65
CA MET A 454 1.18 -8.74 -38.47
C MET A 454 0.82 -7.77 -39.60
N LEU A 455 1.80 -7.03 -40.14
CA LEU A 455 1.59 -6.18 -41.31
C LEU A 455 1.26 -7.01 -42.56
N GLU A 456 2.01 -8.08 -42.82
CA GLU A 456 1.78 -9.02 -43.94
C GLU A 456 0.40 -9.70 -43.83
N MET A 457 -0.03 -10.04 -42.62
CA MET A 457 -1.35 -10.62 -42.36
C MET A 457 -2.49 -9.60 -42.41
N GLY A 458 -2.18 -8.30 -42.58
CA GLY A 458 -3.17 -7.22 -42.63
C GLY A 458 -3.81 -6.89 -41.28
N GLU A 459 -3.21 -7.35 -40.17
CA GLU A 459 -3.73 -7.18 -38.81
C GLU A 459 -3.27 -5.87 -38.15
N LEU A 460 -2.32 -5.16 -38.79
CA LEU A 460 -1.74 -3.93 -38.28
C LEU A 460 -1.65 -2.88 -39.39
N GLN A 461 -2.06 -1.63 -39.11
CA GLN A 461 -1.85 -0.53 -40.06
C GLN A 461 -0.40 -0.02 -39.96
N THR A 462 0.16 0.40 -41.10
CA THR A 462 1.57 0.82 -41.22
C THR A 462 1.96 1.95 -40.25
N GLN A 463 1.02 2.87 -39.97
CA GLN A 463 1.23 3.97 -39.01
C GLN A 463 1.28 3.49 -37.55
N MET A 464 0.60 2.40 -37.23
CA MET A 464 0.64 1.77 -35.90
C MET A 464 1.91 0.92 -35.72
N ALA A 465 2.42 0.33 -36.80
CA ALA A 465 3.68 -0.43 -36.78
C ALA A 465 4.87 0.43 -36.38
N GLU A 466 4.93 1.68 -36.86
CA GLU A 466 5.97 2.66 -36.51
C GLU A 466 6.05 2.87 -34.99
N VAL A 467 4.91 3.02 -34.31
CA VAL A 467 4.86 3.26 -32.86
C VAL A 467 5.18 2.00 -32.05
N LEU A 468 5.01 0.81 -32.64
CA LEU A 468 5.22 -0.47 -31.97
C LEU A 468 6.65 -1.02 -32.12
N LEU A 469 7.42 -0.53 -33.09
CA LEU A 469 8.84 -0.89 -33.21
C LEU A 469 9.64 -0.31 -32.02
N PRO A 470 10.66 -1.01 -31.51
CA PRO A 470 11.58 -0.42 -30.53
C PRO A 470 12.27 0.83 -31.08
N GLU A 471 12.59 1.82 -30.24
CA GLU A 471 13.16 3.13 -30.65
C GLU A 471 14.36 3.03 -31.60
N GLU A 472 15.25 2.06 -31.37
CA GLU A 472 16.41 1.79 -32.21
C GLU A 472 16.02 1.37 -33.64
N TRP A 473 14.89 0.68 -33.80
CA TRP A 473 14.31 0.30 -35.08
C TRP A 473 13.41 1.38 -35.69
N GLN A 474 12.77 2.23 -34.88
CA GLN A 474 12.00 3.38 -35.37
C GLN A 474 12.89 4.35 -36.14
N LYS A 475 14.07 4.66 -35.59
CA LYS A 475 15.04 5.53 -36.27
C LYS A 475 15.49 4.93 -37.60
N LEU A 476 15.81 3.64 -37.62
CA LEU A 476 16.20 2.92 -38.82
C LEU A 476 15.06 2.86 -39.85
N PHE A 477 13.83 2.64 -39.40
CA PHE A 477 12.61 2.66 -40.21
C PHE A 477 12.38 4.04 -40.85
N HIS A 478 12.51 5.12 -40.08
CA HIS A 478 12.46 6.49 -40.60
C HIS A 478 13.56 6.79 -41.60
N ASP A 479 14.80 6.44 -41.28
CA ASP A 479 15.95 6.65 -42.16
C ASP A 479 15.76 5.90 -43.49
N LEU A 480 15.27 4.66 -43.46
CA LEU A 480 14.97 3.87 -44.66
C LEU A 480 13.76 4.42 -45.45
N ARG A 481 12.69 4.84 -44.77
CA ARG A 481 11.51 5.47 -45.40
C ARG A 481 11.90 6.77 -46.12
N ASP A 482 12.79 7.54 -45.50
CA ASP A 482 13.28 8.81 -46.03
C ASP A 482 14.43 8.61 -47.06
N GLY A 483 14.71 7.35 -47.44
CA GLY A 483 15.65 6.99 -48.52
C GLY A 483 17.13 7.01 -48.14
N LYS A 484 17.46 7.04 -46.85
CA LYS A 484 18.84 6.98 -46.36
C LYS A 484 19.36 5.54 -46.35
N GLU A 485 20.65 5.39 -46.61
CA GLU A 485 21.30 4.08 -46.44
C GLU A 485 21.47 3.77 -44.94
N PRO A 486 21.06 2.56 -44.51
CA PRO A 486 21.24 2.16 -43.13
C PRO A 486 22.71 1.80 -42.83
N PRO A 487 23.12 1.82 -41.56
CA PRO A 487 24.42 1.31 -41.13
C PRO A 487 24.61 -0.16 -41.57
N ALA A 488 25.85 -0.58 -41.85
CA ALA A 488 26.13 -1.97 -42.20
C ALA A 488 25.93 -2.91 -40.99
N GLY A 489 25.09 -3.94 -41.13
CA GLY A 489 24.77 -4.92 -40.08
C GLY A 489 23.58 -5.82 -40.45
N SER A 490 23.37 -6.91 -39.71
CA SER A 490 22.24 -7.85 -39.89
C SER A 490 20.88 -7.15 -39.73
N GLU A 491 20.79 -6.23 -38.76
CA GLU A 491 19.58 -5.46 -38.45
C GLU A 491 19.10 -4.63 -39.65
N ALA A 492 20.02 -3.98 -40.35
CA ALA A 492 19.75 -3.19 -41.54
C ALA A 492 19.24 -4.02 -42.73
N GLU A 493 19.69 -5.28 -42.87
CA GLU A 493 19.20 -6.20 -43.90
C GLU A 493 17.79 -6.71 -43.60
N VAL A 494 17.48 -6.99 -42.33
CA VAL A 494 16.13 -7.39 -41.88
C VAL A 494 15.14 -6.25 -42.13
N MET A 495 15.47 -5.01 -41.74
CA MET A 495 14.59 -3.85 -41.97
C MET A 495 14.49 -3.46 -43.45
N LYS A 496 15.53 -3.68 -44.26
CA LYS A 496 15.43 -3.52 -45.72
C LYS A 496 14.45 -4.51 -46.35
N LYS A 497 14.42 -5.77 -45.90
CA LYS A 497 13.41 -6.76 -46.33
C LYS A 497 12.00 -6.34 -45.93
N PHE A 498 11.84 -5.84 -44.70
CA PHE A 498 10.60 -5.27 -44.17
C PHE A 498 10.07 -4.08 -45.00
N MET A 499 10.91 -3.11 -45.32
CA MET A 499 10.49 -1.92 -46.09
C MET A 499 10.15 -2.23 -47.55
N LYS A 500 10.78 -3.26 -48.13
CA LYS A 500 10.53 -3.69 -49.51
C LYS A 500 9.17 -4.39 -49.70
N THR A 501 8.54 -4.81 -48.61
CA THR A 501 7.20 -5.42 -48.59
C THR A 501 6.08 -4.41 -48.32
N LEU A 502 6.42 -3.22 -47.82
CA LEU A 502 5.48 -2.11 -47.56
C LEU A 502 5.20 -1.20 -48.77
N ASN A 503 6.02 -1.27 -49.82
CA ASN A 503 5.87 -0.57 -51.10
C ASN A 503 5.42 -1.56 -52.19
#